data_AF-A0A965NLC7-F1
#
_entry.id   AF-A0A965NLC7-F1
#
_cell.length_a   1.000
_cell.length_b   1.000
_cell.length_c   1.000
_cell.angle_alpha   90.00
_cell.angle_beta   90.00
_cell.angle_gamma   90.00
#
_symmetry.space_group_name_H-M   'P 1'
#
loop_
_entity.id
_entity.type
_entity.pdbx_description
1 polymer ?
#
loop_
_entity_poly.entity_id
_entity_poly.type
_entity_poly.pdbx_seq_one_letter_code
_entity_poly.pdbx_strand_id
1 'polypeptide(L)'
;MSSTKTESSAKEKASAQTAERKTLDLALSAINKQYGDGTLMRMGDATKMQISTVSTGSVAIDLALGVGGLPRGRIVEIFGPESSGKTTLCLSIIAEIQRQGGNAVFIDVEHALDPRYAKVVGVDLDNLLVSQPESGEDALNIAETLIRSGAVDVIVVDSVAALVSKQELDGQMGDSTVGVQARMMSQAMRRLTAAISRTNCVVIFTNQIREKIGVMFGSPETTPGGRALKFFSSVRIDIRRIGQIKEPSGKVIGNRTKIKVVKNKVAPPFTECEFDIMYNEGISRTGSVLDLGIEHKILEKKGAWIAYNGQLIGQGREAAKEYLMKNPKVLDELQKTILDKVQVV
;
A
#
# COMPACT_ATOMS: atom_id res chain seq x y z
N MET A 1 39.14 53.94 4.10
CA MET A 1 39.91 52.70 3.87
C MET A 1 39.27 51.43 4.45
N SER A 2 38.12 51.51 5.15
CA SER A 2 37.45 50.32 5.73
C SER A 2 36.41 49.66 4.80
N SER A 3 35.76 50.42 3.88
CA SER A 3 34.74 49.88 2.97
C SER A 3 35.31 49.01 1.83
N THR A 4 36.52 49.30 1.36
CA THR A 4 37.11 48.68 0.16
C THR A 4 37.64 47.25 0.41
N LYS A 5 38.04 46.92 1.66
CA LYS A 5 38.51 45.57 2.02
C LYS A 5 37.36 44.57 2.14
N THR A 6 36.20 45.00 2.64
CA THR A 6 35.01 44.15 2.83
C THR A 6 34.37 43.76 1.49
N GLU A 7 34.38 44.66 0.50
CA GLU A 7 33.91 44.36 -0.87
C GLU A 7 34.85 43.40 -1.63
N SER A 8 36.16 43.51 -1.42
CA SER A 8 37.15 42.63 -2.07
C SER A 8 37.05 41.18 -1.58
N SER A 9 36.84 40.96 -0.27
CA SER A 9 36.72 39.61 0.30
C SER A 9 35.36 38.96 -0.01
N ALA A 10 34.31 39.76 -0.20
CA ALA A 10 33.02 39.28 -0.67
C ALA A 10 33.06 38.88 -2.16
N LYS A 11 33.76 39.64 -3.00
CA LYS A 11 34.01 39.29 -4.42
C LYS A 11 34.87 38.04 -4.57
N GLU A 12 35.93 37.89 -3.77
CA GLU A 12 36.76 36.69 -3.76
C GLU A 12 35.98 35.45 -3.32
N LYS A 13 35.19 35.53 -2.23
CA LYS A 13 34.33 34.43 -1.79
C LYS A 13 33.25 34.07 -2.82
N ALA A 14 32.65 35.07 -3.48
CA ALA A 14 31.68 34.82 -4.55
C ALA A 14 32.34 34.16 -5.79
N SER A 15 33.57 34.54 -6.12
CA SER A 15 34.34 33.94 -7.23
C SER A 15 34.76 32.49 -6.93
N ALA A 16 35.18 32.20 -5.69
CA ALA A 16 35.53 30.86 -5.24
C ALA A 16 34.30 29.94 -5.20
N GLN A 17 33.16 30.40 -4.68
CA GLN A 17 31.90 29.66 -4.72
C GLN A 17 31.43 29.37 -6.16
N THR A 18 31.71 30.28 -7.10
CA THR A 18 31.38 30.08 -8.52
C THR A 18 32.28 29.03 -9.17
N ALA A 19 33.58 29.00 -8.82
CA ALA A 19 34.51 27.98 -9.28
C ALA A 19 34.19 26.59 -8.70
N GLU A 20 33.89 26.50 -7.40
CA GLU A 20 33.46 25.27 -6.74
C GLU A 20 32.14 24.71 -7.33
N ARG A 21 31.18 25.59 -7.64
CA ARG A 21 29.94 25.18 -8.34
C ARG A 21 30.23 24.60 -9.73
N LYS A 22 31.08 25.24 -10.52
CA LYS A 22 31.47 24.72 -11.85
C LYS A 22 32.17 23.37 -11.77
N THR A 23 33.08 23.17 -10.80
CA THR A 23 33.75 21.87 -10.59
C THR A 23 32.74 20.79 -10.17
N LEU A 24 31.81 21.14 -9.29
CA LEU A 24 30.73 20.24 -8.89
C LEU A 24 29.83 19.86 -10.08
N ASP A 25 29.45 20.83 -10.92
CA ASP A 25 28.59 20.57 -12.09
C ASP A 25 29.31 19.70 -13.15
N LEU A 26 30.62 19.87 -13.34
CA LEU A 26 31.43 18.98 -14.18
C LEU A 26 31.50 17.56 -13.62
N ALA A 27 31.68 17.41 -12.30
CA ALA A 27 31.65 16.11 -11.64
C ALA A 27 30.26 15.44 -11.77
N LEU A 28 29.18 16.19 -11.58
CA LEU A 28 27.80 15.72 -11.79
C LEU A 28 27.60 15.24 -13.24
N SER A 29 28.08 16.01 -14.23
CA SER A 29 27.99 15.64 -15.64
C SER A 29 28.81 14.38 -15.96
N ALA A 30 30.03 14.27 -15.43
CA ALA A 30 30.87 13.08 -15.61
C ALA A 30 30.23 11.82 -15.01
N ILE A 31 29.65 11.94 -13.80
CA ILE A 31 28.94 10.85 -13.12
C ILE A 31 27.70 10.44 -13.92
N ASN A 32 26.86 11.39 -14.36
CA ASN A 32 25.68 11.07 -15.16
C ASN A 32 26.06 10.45 -16.52
N LYS A 33 27.14 10.91 -17.17
CA LYS A 33 27.65 10.30 -18.41
C LYS A 33 28.15 8.87 -18.20
N GLN A 34 28.78 8.58 -17.06
CA GLN A 34 29.36 7.27 -16.77
C GLN A 34 28.32 6.26 -16.27
N TYR A 35 27.33 6.70 -15.48
CA TYR A 35 26.40 5.82 -14.77
C TYR A 35 24.94 5.92 -15.26
N GLY A 36 24.66 6.85 -16.19
CA GLY A 36 23.34 7.10 -16.77
C GLY A 36 22.74 8.41 -16.26
N ASP A 37 22.00 9.09 -17.14
CA ASP A 37 21.33 10.35 -16.83
C ASP A 37 20.37 10.20 -15.63
N GLY A 38 20.47 11.10 -14.67
CA GLY A 38 19.64 11.10 -13.46
C GLY A 38 20.16 10.22 -12.31
N THR A 39 21.36 9.63 -12.45
CA THR A 39 22.01 8.88 -11.35
C THR A 39 22.36 9.80 -10.18
N LEU A 40 22.77 11.03 -10.45
CA LEU A 40 23.08 12.03 -9.43
C LEU A 40 22.43 13.36 -9.79
N MET A 41 21.49 13.78 -8.95
CA MET A 41 20.68 14.99 -9.14
C MET A 41 20.64 15.80 -7.84
N ARG A 42 20.49 17.12 -7.94
CA ARG A 42 20.21 17.95 -6.77
C ARG A 42 18.76 17.73 -6.34
N MET A 43 18.55 17.58 -5.04
CA MET A 43 17.22 17.25 -4.50
C MET A 43 16.17 18.35 -4.76
N GLY A 44 16.58 19.62 -4.85
CA GLY A 44 15.70 20.74 -5.21
C GLY A 44 15.36 20.84 -6.70
N ASP A 45 16.21 20.28 -7.57
CA ASP A 45 15.96 20.23 -9.02
C ASP A 45 15.03 19.06 -9.38
N ALA A 46 14.84 18.11 -8.46
CA ALA A 46 13.88 17.02 -8.54
C ALA A 46 12.44 17.51 -8.30
N THR A 47 12.00 18.51 -9.06
CA THR A 47 10.62 19.02 -9.13
C THR A 47 9.58 17.95 -9.56
N LYS A 48 10.05 16.74 -9.90
CA LYS A 48 9.25 15.59 -10.34
C LYS A 48 9.11 14.44 -9.33
N MET A 49 9.53 14.57 -8.06
CA MET A 49 9.23 13.51 -7.07
C MET A 49 7.78 13.58 -6.54
N GLN A 50 6.79 13.90 -7.39
CA GLN A 50 5.42 13.50 -7.07
C GLN A 50 5.38 11.98 -7.11
N ILE A 51 5.16 11.39 -5.94
CA ILE A 51 5.12 9.94 -5.79
C ILE A 51 3.86 9.47 -6.49
N SER A 52 4.02 8.78 -7.62
CA SER A 52 2.89 8.16 -8.29
C SER A 52 2.30 7.08 -7.39
N THR A 53 0.98 7.07 -7.25
CA THR A 53 0.25 6.14 -6.39
C THR A 53 -0.79 5.34 -7.14
N VAL A 54 -1.24 4.27 -6.51
CA VAL A 54 -2.37 3.43 -6.94
C VAL A 54 -3.40 3.44 -5.82
N SER A 55 -4.65 3.77 -6.13
CA SER A 55 -5.75 3.72 -5.15
C SER A 55 -5.93 2.32 -4.61
N THR A 56 -6.30 2.20 -3.34
CA THR A 56 -6.67 0.91 -2.75
C THR A 56 -8.14 0.53 -2.98
N GLY A 57 -8.90 1.36 -3.69
CA GLY A 57 -10.35 1.24 -3.84
C GLY A 57 -11.13 1.70 -2.61
N SER A 58 -10.44 2.32 -1.64
CA SER A 58 -11.05 2.92 -0.46
C SER A 58 -10.45 4.29 -0.19
N VAL A 59 -11.28 5.32 -0.32
CA VAL A 59 -10.88 6.70 -0.01
C VAL A 59 -10.37 6.84 1.43
N ALA A 60 -10.89 6.08 2.38
CA ALA A 60 -10.44 6.12 3.77
C ALA A 60 -9.00 5.61 3.91
N ILE A 61 -8.68 4.52 3.22
CA ILE A 61 -7.32 3.94 3.22
C ILE A 61 -6.35 4.86 2.47
N ASP A 62 -6.76 5.38 1.30
CA ASP A 62 -5.95 6.28 0.48
C ASP A 62 -5.59 7.57 1.24
N LEU A 63 -6.54 8.13 2.02
CA LEU A 63 -6.30 9.25 2.92
C LEU A 63 -5.38 8.87 4.08
N ALA A 64 -5.58 7.71 4.71
CA ALA A 64 -4.69 7.23 5.77
C ALA A 64 -3.25 7.04 5.27
N LEU A 65 -3.05 6.64 4.02
CA LEU A 65 -1.72 6.52 3.41
C LEU A 65 -1.04 7.88 3.18
N GLY A 66 -1.81 8.98 3.17
CA GLY A 66 -1.31 10.35 3.12
C GLY A 66 -0.89 10.84 1.74
N VAL A 67 -0.66 9.93 0.79
CA VAL A 67 -0.28 10.22 -0.61
C VAL A 67 -1.37 9.77 -1.61
N GLY A 68 -2.56 9.44 -1.12
CA GLY A 68 -3.71 9.08 -1.97
C GLY A 68 -3.68 7.66 -2.54
N GLY A 69 -2.86 6.77 -1.98
CA GLY A 69 -2.79 5.37 -2.40
C GLY A 69 -1.43 4.71 -2.09
N LEU A 70 -1.23 3.52 -2.63
CA LEU A 70 0.04 2.80 -2.51
C LEU A 70 1.09 3.38 -3.46
N PRO A 71 2.32 3.65 -3.01
CA PRO A 71 3.35 4.23 -3.85
C PRO A 71 3.87 3.23 -4.89
N ARG A 72 3.84 3.63 -6.16
CA ARG A 72 4.41 2.87 -7.29
C ARG A 72 5.92 2.68 -7.14
N GLY A 73 6.42 1.57 -7.67
CA GLY A 73 7.83 1.21 -7.62
C GLY A 73 8.32 0.85 -6.21
N ARG A 74 7.42 0.43 -5.30
CA ARG A 74 7.74 0.12 -3.90
C ARG A 74 7.19 -1.24 -3.47
N ILE A 75 7.81 -1.76 -2.41
CA ILE A 75 7.34 -2.93 -1.67
C ILE A 75 6.37 -2.49 -0.57
N VAL A 76 5.25 -3.20 -0.44
CA VAL A 76 4.22 -3.01 0.58
C VAL A 76 4.03 -4.33 1.33
N GLU A 77 3.91 -4.28 2.65
CA GLU A 77 3.51 -5.45 3.45
C GLU A 77 2.13 -5.20 4.07
N ILE A 78 1.19 -6.11 3.84
CA ILE A 78 -0.14 -6.10 4.46
C ILE A 78 -0.20 -7.31 5.39
N PHE A 79 -0.26 -7.09 6.70
CA PHE A 79 -0.24 -8.17 7.67
C PHE A 79 -1.37 -8.03 8.68
N GLY A 80 -1.78 -9.14 9.26
CA GLY A 80 -2.91 -9.17 10.18
C GLY A 80 -3.37 -10.58 10.50
N PRO A 81 -4.30 -10.74 11.46
CA PRO A 81 -4.91 -12.03 11.79
C PRO A 81 -5.56 -12.69 10.57
N GLU A 82 -5.88 -13.97 10.67
CA GLU A 82 -6.72 -14.66 9.69
C GLU A 82 -8.07 -13.96 9.55
N SER A 83 -8.66 -14.02 8.35
CA SER A 83 -9.96 -13.39 8.06
C SER A 83 -10.08 -11.90 8.38
N SER A 84 -8.94 -11.18 8.46
CA SER A 84 -8.91 -9.72 8.68
C SER A 84 -9.21 -8.89 7.43
N GLY A 85 -9.17 -9.51 6.25
CA GLY A 85 -9.41 -8.83 4.96
C GLY A 85 -8.15 -8.54 4.14
N LYS A 86 -6.99 -9.15 4.47
CA LYS A 86 -5.72 -8.99 3.71
C LYS A 86 -5.92 -9.24 2.20
N THR A 87 -6.42 -10.41 1.85
CA THR A 87 -6.66 -10.82 0.46
C THR A 87 -7.72 -9.94 -0.19
N THR A 88 -8.81 -9.58 0.51
CA THR A 88 -9.83 -8.64 -0.01
C THR A 88 -9.22 -7.28 -0.36
N LEU A 89 -8.35 -6.72 0.48
CA LEU A 89 -7.66 -5.47 0.19
C LEU A 89 -6.75 -5.60 -1.04
N CYS A 90 -6.03 -6.72 -1.18
CA CYS A 90 -5.22 -7.01 -2.36
C CYS A 90 -6.06 -7.09 -3.64
N LEU A 91 -7.19 -7.80 -3.59
CA LEU A 91 -8.13 -7.91 -4.71
C LEU A 91 -8.74 -6.55 -5.09
N SER A 92 -9.02 -5.70 -4.10
CA SER A 92 -9.49 -4.33 -4.32
C SER A 92 -8.46 -3.51 -5.10
N ILE A 93 -7.18 -3.56 -4.70
CA ILE A 93 -6.07 -2.88 -5.39
C ILE A 93 -5.89 -3.40 -6.82
N ILE A 94 -5.98 -4.73 -7.01
CA ILE A 94 -5.92 -5.36 -8.33
C ILE A 94 -7.05 -4.82 -9.22
N ALA A 95 -8.28 -4.78 -8.70
CA ALA A 95 -9.43 -4.27 -9.44
C ALA A 95 -9.26 -2.80 -9.85
N GLU A 96 -8.70 -1.95 -8.98
CA GLU A 96 -8.38 -0.55 -9.34
C GLU A 96 -7.35 -0.45 -10.47
N ILE A 97 -6.30 -1.26 -10.43
CA ILE A 97 -5.27 -1.27 -11.48
C ILE A 97 -5.84 -1.74 -12.81
N GLN A 98 -6.61 -2.82 -12.82
CA GLN A 98 -7.23 -3.34 -14.03
C GLN A 98 -8.21 -2.34 -14.64
N ARG A 99 -8.97 -1.61 -13.81
CA ARG A 99 -9.85 -0.52 -14.27
C ARG A 99 -9.08 0.62 -14.95
N GLN A 100 -7.81 0.81 -14.63
CA GLN A 100 -6.92 1.76 -15.28
C GLN A 100 -6.19 1.17 -16.50
N GLY A 101 -6.53 -0.08 -16.90
CA GLY A 101 -5.90 -0.80 -18.00
C GLY A 101 -4.51 -1.38 -17.66
N GLY A 102 -4.16 -1.43 -16.37
CA GLY A 102 -2.88 -2.00 -15.92
C GLY A 102 -2.94 -3.51 -15.72
N ASN A 103 -1.76 -4.14 -15.71
CA ASN A 103 -1.63 -5.58 -15.56
C ASN A 103 -1.37 -5.98 -14.11
N ALA A 104 -2.10 -6.99 -13.64
CA ALA A 104 -2.00 -7.50 -12.28
C ALA A 104 -1.62 -8.98 -12.26
N VAL A 105 -0.77 -9.34 -11.30
CA VAL A 105 -0.38 -10.73 -11.04
C VAL A 105 -0.69 -11.08 -9.59
N PHE A 106 -1.28 -12.26 -9.40
CA PHE A 106 -1.51 -12.86 -8.09
C PHE A 106 -0.69 -14.15 -7.97
N ILE A 107 0.28 -14.16 -7.07
CA ILE A 107 1.06 -15.34 -6.71
C ILE A 107 0.41 -15.96 -5.47
N ASP A 108 -0.42 -16.98 -5.72
CA ASP A 108 -1.22 -17.70 -4.73
C ASP A 108 -0.42 -18.89 -4.19
N VAL A 109 0.38 -18.63 -3.16
CA VAL A 109 1.18 -19.65 -2.46
C VAL A 109 0.33 -20.35 -1.39
N GLU A 110 -0.74 -19.71 -0.90
CA GLU A 110 -1.69 -20.34 0.03
C GLU A 110 -2.70 -21.27 -0.66
N HIS A 111 -2.76 -21.27 -1.99
CA HIS A 111 -3.75 -22.01 -2.79
C HIS A 111 -5.21 -21.73 -2.35
N ALA A 112 -5.48 -20.49 -1.95
CA ALA A 112 -6.70 -20.09 -1.25
C ALA A 112 -7.53 -19.04 -2.00
N LEU A 113 -7.09 -18.61 -3.19
CA LEU A 113 -7.81 -17.62 -3.97
C LEU A 113 -9.14 -18.19 -4.51
N ASP A 114 -10.28 -17.59 -4.14
CA ASP A 114 -11.60 -17.91 -4.74
C ASP A 114 -11.91 -16.95 -5.91
N PRO A 115 -11.92 -17.42 -7.17
CA PRO A 115 -12.22 -16.59 -8.34
C PRO A 115 -13.62 -15.96 -8.27
N ARG A 116 -14.60 -16.64 -7.66
CA ARG A 116 -15.97 -16.11 -7.54
C ARG A 116 -15.99 -14.87 -6.64
N TYR A 117 -15.27 -14.92 -5.53
CA TYR A 117 -15.16 -13.76 -4.64
C TYR A 117 -14.32 -12.64 -5.26
N ALA A 118 -13.24 -12.97 -5.98
CA ALA A 118 -12.46 -11.98 -6.72
C ALA A 118 -13.34 -11.21 -7.72
N LYS A 119 -14.22 -11.90 -8.45
CA LYS A 119 -15.21 -11.27 -9.33
C LYS A 119 -16.18 -10.35 -8.58
N VAL A 120 -16.61 -10.73 -7.39
CA VAL A 120 -17.48 -9.90 -6.52
C VAL A 120 -16.78 -8.59 -6.11
N VAL A 121 -15.47 -8.63 -5.83
CA VAL A 121 -14.66 -7.44 -5.54
C VAL A 121 -14.42 -6.56 -6.79
N GLY A 122 -14.73 -7.09 -7.98
CA GLY A 122 -14.59 -6.39 -9.25
C GLY A 122 -13.27 -6.63 -9.97
N VAL A 123 -12.59 -7.73 -9.65
CA VAL A 123 -11.40 -8.19 -10.39
C VAL A 123 -11.82 -8.74 -11.74
N ASP A 124 -11.12 -8.31 -12.79
CA ASP A 124 -11.22 -8.89 -14.12
C ASP A 124 -10.44 -10.20 -14.16
N LEU A 125 -11.19 -11.31 -14.11
CA LEU A 125 -10.62 -12.66 -14.06
C LEU A 125 -9.97 -13.07 -15.39
N ASP A 126 -10.41 -12.53 -16.51
CA ASP A 126 -9.90 -12.93 -17.83
C ASP A 126 -8.48 -12.39 -18.05
N ASN A 127 -8.18 -11.24 -17.43
CA ASN A 127 -6.89 -10.55 -17.52
C ASN A 127 -6.02 -10.69 -16.25
N LEU A 128 -6.50 -11.38 -15.21
CA LEU A 128 -5.69 -11.62 -14.00
C LEU A 128 -4.71 -12.77 -14.25
N LEU A 129 -3.42 -12.49 -14.14
CA LEU A 129 -2.39 -13.52 -14.17
C LEU A 129 -2.28 -14.18 -12.79
N VAL A 130 -2.50 -15.48 -12.70
CA VAL A 130 -2.38 -16.24 -11.45
C VAL A 130 -1.23 -17.25 -11.56
N SER A 131 -0.39 -17.30 -10.54
CA SER A 131 0.69 -18.28 -10.41
C SER A 131 0.53 -19.03 -9.10
N GLN A 132 0.58 -20.36 -9.15
CA GLN A 132 0.55 -21.26 -7.99
C GLN A 132 1.86 -22.05 -7.94
N PRO A 133 2.95 -21.44 -7.44
CA PRO A 133 4.27 -22.05 -7.44
C PRO A 133 4.39 -23.13 -6.36
N GLU A 134 5.21 -24.15 -6.62
CA GLU A 134 5.47 -25.24 -5.67
C GLU A 134 6.38 -24.81 -4.50
N SER A 135 7.32 -23.87 -4.74
CA SER A 135 8.26 -23.40 -3.72
C SER A 135 8.33 -21.88 -3.62
N GLY A 136 8.79 -21.40 -2.48
CA GLY A 136 9.01 -19.98 -2.21
C GLY A 136 10.08 -19.35 -3.11
N GLU A 137 11.13 -20.08 -3.46
CA GLU A 137 12.13 -19.62 -4.44
C GLU A 137 11.51 -19.42 -5.82
N ASP A 138 10.67 -20.36 -6.27
CA ASP A 138 10.01 -20.27 -7.56
C ASP A 138 9.02 -19.11 -7.59
N ALA A 139 8.23 -18.94 -6.52
CA ALA A 139 7.36 -17.78 -6.34
C ALA A 139 8.11 -16.44 -6.51
N LEU A 140 9.25 -16.30 -5.84
CA LEU A 140 10.05 -15.07 -5.85
C LEU A 140 10.78 -14.85 -7.18
N ASN A 141 11.22 -15.92 -7.85
CA ASN A 141 11.84 -15.85 -9.17
C ASN A 141 10.83 -15.48 -10.27
N ILE A 142 9.61 -16.02 -10.19
CA ILE A 142 8.49 -15.65 -11.07
C ILE A 142 8.17 -14.16 -10.88
N ALA A 143 8.02 -13.71 -9.63
CA ALA A 143 7.81 -12.29 -9.33
C ALA A 143 8.91 -11.40 -9.93
N GLU A 144 10.19 -11.77 -9.73
CA GLU A 144 11.31 -11.01 -10.28
C GLU A 144 11.29 -10.92 -11.81
N THR A 145 11.01 -12.03 -12.48
CA THR A 145 10.95 -12.10 -13.94
C THR A 145 9.85 -11.18 -14.48
N LEU A 146 8.67 -11.25 -13.87
CA LEU A 146 7.52 -10.41 -14.22
C LEU A 146 7.80 -8.93 -13.97
N ILE A 147 8.40 -8.57 -12.83
CA ILE A 147 8.78 -7.17 -12.54
C ILE A 147 9.78 -6.67 -13.57
N ARG A 148 10.80 -7.49 -13.93
CA ARG A 148 11.83 -7.09 -14.91
C ARG A 148 11.30 -6.93 -16.32
N SER A 149 10.18 -7.54 -16.66
CA SER A 149 9.52 -7.34 -17.95
C SER A 149 9.04 -5.89 -18.15
N GLY A 150 8.78 -5.17 -17.06
CA GLY A 150 8.20 -3.82 -17.10
C GLY A 150 6.73 -3.77 -17.53
N ALA A 151 6.10 -4.92 -17.75
CA ALA A 151 4.71 -5.02 -18.22
C ALA A 151 3.69 -5.16 -17.09
N VAL A 152 4.11 -5.26 -15.82
CA VAL A 152 3.24 -5.52 -14.67
C VAL A 152 3.19 -4.33 -13.73
N ASP A 153 1.98 -3.90 -13.37
CA ASP A 153 1.72 -2.75 -12.50
C ASP A 153 1.61 -3.15 -11.03
N VAL A 154 1.09 -4.35 -10.74
CA VAL A 154 1.04 -4.92 -9.38
C VAL A 154 1.32 -6.41 -9.37
N ILE A 155 2.10 -6.83 -8.37
CA ILE A 155 2.23 -8.22 -7.98
C ILE A 155 1.80 -8.36 -6.53
N VAL A 156 0.87 -9.28 -6.27
CA VAL A 156 0.51 -9.73 -4.92
C VAL A 156 1.15 -11.10 -4.67
N VAL A 157 1.81 -11.26 -3.54
CA VAL A 157 2.33 -12.53 -3.05
C VAL A 157 1.55 -12.91 -1.80
N ASP A 158 0.64 -13.87 -1.91
CA ASP A 158 -0.23 -14.35 -0.83
C ASP A 158 0.12 -15.80 -0.47
N SER A 159 0.88 -16.07 0.59
CA SER A 159 1.49 -15.15 1.56
C SER A 159 2.94 -15.50 1.89
N VAL A 160 3.64 -14.58 2.55
CA VAL A 160 5.03 -14.80 3.00
C VAL A 160 5.14 -16.00 3.93
N ALA A 161 4.11 -16.27 4.74
CA ALA A 161 4.12 -17.39 5.66
C ALA A 161 4.18 -18.74 4.92
N ALA A 162 3.61 -18.81 3.72
CA ALA A 162 3.56 -20.00 2.87
C ALA A 162 4.75 -20.13 1.91
N LEU A 163 5.70 -19.18 1.89
CA LEU A 163 6.92 -19.29 1.09
C LEU A 163 7.88 -20.32 1.70
N VAL A 164 7.61 -21.61 1.47
CA VAL A 164 8.41 -22.76 1.92
C VAL A 164 9.57 -22.98 0.95
N SER A 165 10.78 -23.18 1.46
CA SER A 165 11.96 -23.42 0.61
C SER A 165 11.94 -24.81 -0.02
N LYS A 166 12.56 -24.99 -1.19
CA LYS A 166 12.77 -26.34 -1.79
C LYS A 166 13.41 -27.31 -0.81
N GLN A 167 14.43 -26.85 -0.09
CA GLN A 167 15.11 -27.65 0.93
C GLN A 167 14.15 -28.16 2.02
N GLU A 168 13.15 -27.37 2.38
CA GLU A 168 12.16 -27.73 3.41
C GLU A 168 11.06 -28.64 2.84
N LEU A 169 10.70 -28.49 1.56
CA LEU A 169 9.77 -29.39 0.87
C LEU A 169 10.36 -30.79 0.64
N ASP A 170 11.64 -30.86 0.29
CA ASP A 170 12.36 -32.13 0.06
C ASP A 170 12.77 -32.82 1.37
N GLY A 171 12.73 -32.10 2.49
CA GLY A 171 13.09 -32.58 3.81
C GLY A 171 12.01 -33.46 4.46
N GLN A 172 12.34 -34.07 5.58
CA GLN A 172 11.38 -34.84 6.38
C GLN A 172 10.77 -33.98 7.49
N MET A 173 9.55 -34.32 7.92
CA MET A 173 8.93 -33.68 9.08
C MET A 173 9.81 -33.87 10.32
N GLY A 174 10.23 -32.75 10.91
CA GLY A 174 11.15 -32.74 12.07
C GLY A 174 12.58 -32.31 11.73
N ASP A 175 12.93 -32.18 10.44
CA ASP A 175 14.22 -31.65 10.03
C ASP A 175 14.38 -30.18 10.44
N SER A 176 15.55 -29.84 10.95
CA SER A 176 15.84 -28.47 11.39
C SER A 176 16.18 -27.56 10.20
N THR A 177 15.24 -26.72 9.79
CA THR A 177 15.40 -25.72 8.71
C THR A 177 15.44 -24.29 9.26
N VAL A 178 16.17 -24.09 10.36
CA VAL A 178 16.16 -22.81 11.09
C VAL A 178 16.65 -21.66 10.21
N GLY A 179 15.78 -20.69 9.97
CA GLY A 179 16.10 -19.43 9.30
C GLY A 179 16.28 -19.50 7.79
N VAL A 180 15.95 -20.62 7.14
CA VAL A 180 16.04 -20.76 5.67
C VAL A 180 15.15 -19.73 4.98
N GLN A 181 13.87 -19.65 5.36
CA GLN A 181 12.92 -18.67 4.82
C GLN A 181 13.40 -17.22 5.00
N ALA A 182 13.99 -16.88 6.16
CA ALA A 182 14.49 -15.53 6.44
C ALA A 182 15.68 -15.16 5.54
N ARG A 183 16.58 -16.12 5.23
CA ARG A 183 17.70 -15.91 4.31
C ARG A 183 17.20 -15.74 2.88
N MET A 184 16.26 -16.58 2.43
CA MET A 184 15.62 -16.49 1.12
C MET A 184 14.97 -15.12 0.92
N MET A 185 14.15 -14.67 1.88
CA MET A 185 13.53 -13.34 1.83
C MET A 185 14.57 -12.22 1.80
N SER A 186 15.65 -12.33 2.57
CA SER A 186 16.74 -11.34 2.57
C SER A 186 17.47 -11.25 1.22
N GLN A 187 17.63 -12.37 0.51
CA GLN A 187 18.21 -12.39 -0.83
C GLN A 187 17.23 -11.82 -1.86
N ALA A 188 15.96 -12.25 -1.82
CA ALA A 188 14.92 -11.78 -2.73
C ALA A 188 14.70 -10.27 -2.61
N MET A 189 14.57 -9.72 -1.41
CA MET A 189 14.36 -8.29 -1.22
C MET A 189 15.51 -7.45 -1.81
N ARG A 190 16.76 -7.90 -1.67
CA ARG A 190 17.93 -7.23 -2.27
C ARG A 190 17.88 -7.22 -3.80
N ARG A 191 17.42 -8.30 -4.42
CA ARG A 191 17.29 -8.42 -5.89
C ARG A 191 16.11 -7.61 -6.43
N LEU A 192 14.96 -7.73 -5.77
CA LEU A 192 13.69 -7.15 -6.22
C LEU A 192 13.67 -5.62 -6.12
N THR A 193 14.25 -5.04 -5.06
CA THR A 193 14.13 -3.59 -4.79
C THR A 193 14.54 -2.71 -5.98
N ALA A 194 15.68 -3.04 -6.63
CA ALA A 194 16.15 -2.28 -7.78
C ALA A 194 15.27 -2.47 -9.02
N ALA A 195 14.73 -3.68 -9.23
CA ALA A 195 13.85 -3.98 -10.35
C ALA A 195 12.48 -3.27 -10.19
N ILE A 196 11.91 -3.31 -8.98
CA ILE A 196 10.65 -2.67 -8.63
C ILE A 196 10.75 -1.15 -8.83
N SER A 197 11.81 -0.54 -8.31
CA SER A 197 12.02 0.92 -8.43
C SER A 197 12.12 1.40 -9.88
N ARG A 198 12.62 0.59 -10.81
CA ARG A 198 12.77 0.97 -12.23
C ARG A 198 11.50 0.80 -13.05
N THR A 199 10.61 -0.10 -12.64
CA THR A 199 9.43 -0.49 -13.42
C THR A 199 8.13 0.10 -12.91
N ASN A 200 8.17 0.84 -11.80
CA ASN A 200 7.00 1.42 -11.14
C ASN A 200 5.95 0.37 -10.70
N CYS A 201 6.28 -0.93 -10.72
CA CYS A 201 5.44 -2.00 -10.20
C CYS A 201 5.27 -1.83 -8.68
N VAL A 202 4.05 -1.99 -8.18
CA VAL A 202 3.78 -2.16 -6.74
C VAL A 202 3.91 -3.63 -6.42
N VAL A 203 4.69 -4.00 -5.40
CA VAL A 203 4.79 -5.40 -4.95
C VAL A 203 4.26 -5.52 -3.54
N ILE A 204 3.17 -6.26 -3.39
CA ILE A 204 2.45 -6.44 -2.14
C ILE A 204 2.74 -7.84 -1.62
N PHE A 205 3.25 -7.91 -0.40
CA PHE A 205 3.36 -9.16 0.35
C PHE A 205 2.28 -9.19 1.41
N THR A 206 1.42 -10.21 1.39
CA THR A 206 0.58 -10.48 2.56
C THR A 206 1.38 -11.26 3.59
N ASN A 207 1.05 -11.06 4.87
CA ASN A 207 1.70 -11.81 5.94
C ASN A 207 0.75 -12.14 7.09
N GLN A 208 1.05 -13.22 7.79
CA GLN A 208 0.32 -13.63 8.98
C GLN A 208 0.98 -13.07 10.24
N ILE A 209 0.21 -13.02 11.32
CA ILE A 209 0.76 -12.75 12.66
C ILE A 209 1.16 -14.08 13.31
N ARG A 210 2.31 -14.09 13.96
CA ARG A 210 2.79 -15.14 14.85
C ARG A 210 3.17 -14.50 16.17
N GLU A 211 3.25 -15.29 17.24
CA GLU A 211 3.70 -14.81 18.55
C GLU A 211 5.12 -15.29 18.84
N LYS A 212 5.94 -14.43 19.44
CA LYS A 212 7.24 -14.81 19.99
C LYS A 212 7.06 -15.35 21.40
N ILE A 213 7.41 -16.60 21.58
CA ILE A 213 7.43 -17.24 22.91
C ILE A 213 8.46 -16.51 23.79
N GLY A 214 8.10 -16.24 25.05
CA GLY A 214 9.01 -15.69 26.06
C GLY A 214 9.07 -14.15 26.15
N VAL A 215 8.22 -13.42 25.43
CA VAL A 215 8.11 -11.95 25.58
C VAL A 215 7.22 -11.63 26.78
N MET A 216 7.81 -11.14 27.86
CA MET A 216 7.08 -10.71 29.08
C MET A 216 6.69 -9.23 29.08
N PHE A 217 7.32 -8.40 28.24
CA PHE A 217 7.07 -6.95 28.13
C PHE A 217 6.99 -6.53 26.66
N GLY A 218 5.99 -5.71 26.32
CA GLY A 218 5.73 -5.25 24.95
C GLY A 218 4.80 -6.19 24.16
N SER A 219 4.67 -5.96 22.86
CA SER A 219 3.85 -6.83 22.00
C SER A 219 4.61 -8.11 21.62
N PRO A 220 4.03 -9.31 21.82
CA PRO A 220 4.62 -10.58 21.40
C PRO A 220 4.49 -10.81 19.89
N GLU A 221 3.68 -10.01 19.19
CA GLU A 221 3.38 -10.24 17.78
C GLU A 221 4.60 -10.00 16.87
N THR A 222 4.76 -10.90 15.90
CA THR A 222 5.76 -10.84 14.84
C THR A 222 5.17 -11.33 13.52
N THR A 223 5.91 -11.13 12.44
CA THR A 223 5.53 -11.63 11.11
C THR A 223 6.60 -12.63 10.61
N PRO A 224 6.19 -13.70 9.91
CA PRO A 224 7.08 -14.64 9.21
C PRO A 224 8.00 -13.99 8.16
N GLY A 225 9.00 -14.74 7.68
CA GLY A 225 9.94 -14.27 6.65
C GLY A 225 11.14 -13.44 7.16
N GLY A 226 11.35 -13.41 8.48
CA GLY A 226 12.47 -12.69 9.10
C GLY A 226 12.28 -11.16 9.12
N ARG A 227 13.38 -10.40 9.14
CA ARG A 227 13.34 -8.93 9.26
C ARG A 227 13.45 -8.19 7.93
N ALA A 228 13.88 -8.85 6.86
CA ALA A 228 14.17 -8.20 5.59
C ALA A 228 12.95 -7.42 5.06
N LEU A 229 11.81 -8.08 4.90
CA LEU A 229 10.59 -7.45 4.42
C LEU A 229 10.23 -6.20 5.23
N LYS A 230 10.32 -6.26 6.57
CA LYS A 230 10.05 -5.11 7.44
C LYS A 230 10.92 -3.90 7.11
N PHE A 231 12.19 -4.08 6.73
CA PHE A 231 13.09 -2.98 6.37
C PHE A 231 12.89 -2.47 4.94
N PHE A 232 12.70 -3.39 4.00
CA PHE A 232 12.55 -3.10 2.57
C PHE A 232 11.19 -2.50 2.22
N SER A 233 10.10 -2.91 2.88
CA SER A 233 8.77 -2.33 2.66
C SER A 233 8.79 -0.82 2.90
N SER A 234 8.21 -0.06 1.97
CA SER A 234 7.99 1.38 2.10
C SER A 234 6.75 1.66 2.93
N VAL A 235 5.73 0.83 2.78
CA VAL A 235 4.48 0.90 3.54
C VAL A 235 4.25 -0.44 4.24
N ARG A 236 3.85 -0.42 5.50
CA ARG A 236 3.38 -1.61 6.23
C ARG A 236 2.02 -1.29 6.83
N ILE A 237 1.05 -2.16 6.57
CA ILE A 237 -0.34 -2.00 6.99
C ILE A 237 -0.69 -3.18 7.92
N ASP A 238 -1.06 -2.87 9.16
CA ASP A 238 -1.70 -3.82 10.08
C ASP A 238 -3.22 -3.75 9.85
N ILE A 239 -3.83 -4.84 9.39
CA ILE A 239 -5.27 -4.93 9.13
C ILE A 239 -5.94 -5.89 10.13
N ARG A 240 -7.03 -5.44 10.74
CA ARG A 240 -7.76 -6.21 11.76
C ARG A 240 -9.28 -6.11 11.59
N ARG A 241 -9.97 -7.23 11.77
CA ARG A 241 -11.42 -7.25 11.97
C ARG A 241 -11.71 -6.77 13.39
N ILE A 242 -12.53 -5.72 13.51
CA ILE A 242 -12.93 -5.14 14.80
C ILE A 242 -14.39 -5.41 15.16
N GLY A 243 -15.21 -5.86 14.20
CA GLY A 243 -16.60 -6.20 14.46
C GLY A 243 -17.29 -6.93 13.30
N GLN A 244 -18.51 -7.40 13.54
CA GLN A 244 -19.39 -7.98 12.53
C GLN A 244 -20.48 -6.98 12.14
N ILE A 245 -20.84 -6.96 10.87
CA ILE A 245 -21.98 -6.21 10.35
C ILE A 245 -23.11 -7.21 10.13
N LYS A 246 -24.27 -6.94 10.76
CA LYS A 246 -25.43 -7.84 10.75
C LYS A 246 -26.67 -7.13 10.23
N GLU A 247 -27.50 -7.87 9.51
CA GLU A 247 -28.86 -7.46 9.18
C GLU A 247 -29.77 -7.50 10.42
N PRO A 248 -30.95 -6.86 10.39
CA PRO A 248 -31.98 -7.02 11.42
C PRO A 248 -32.38 -8.48 11.67
N SER A 249 -32.25 -9.35 10.67
CA SER A 249 -32.48 -10.80 10.76
C SER A 249 -31.45 -11.54 11.64
N GLY A 250 -30.33 -10.89 11.99
CA GLY A 250 -29.21 -11.48 12.70
C GLY A 250 -28.13 -12.10 11.79
N LYS A 251 -28.39 -12.20 10.48
CA LYS A 251 -27.41 -12.71 9.50
C LYS A 251 -26.20 -11.77 9.39
N VAL A 252 -24.99 -12.34 9.47
CA VAL A 252 -23.74 -11.59 9.26
C VAL A 252 -23.54 -11.37 7.75
N ILE A 253 -23.43 -10.10 7.35
CA ILE A 253 -23.30 -9.68 5.95
C ILE A 253 -21.96 -9.01 5.63
N GLY A 254 -21.15 -8.76 6.65
CA GLY A 254 -19.83 -8.17 6.47
C GLY A 254 -19.07 -8.04 7.77
N ASN A 255 -17.90 -7.42 7.66
CA ASN A 255 -16.98 -7.17 8.76
C ASN A 255 -16.67 -5.68 8.83
N ARG A 256 -16.68 -5.15 10.06
CA ARG A 256 -16.07 -3.85 10.35
C ARG A 256 -14.57 -4.08 10.51
N THR A 257 -13.79 -3.37 9.72
CA THR A 257 -12.34 -3.56 9.62
C THR A 257 -11.62 -2.26 9.92
N LYS A 258 -10.46 -2.37 10.55
CA LYS A 258 -9.57 -1.27 10.86
C LYS A 258 -8.19 -1.55 10.27
N ILE A 259 -7.56 -0.53 9.71
CA ILE A 259 -6.15 -0.58 9.38
C ILE A 259 -5.34 0.42 10.19
N LYS A 260 -4.06 0.10 10.38
CA LYS A 260 -3.04 1.01 10.90
C LYS A 260 -1.82 0.99 9.99
N VAL A 261 -1.39 2.16 9.55
CA VAL A 261 -0.16 2.32 8.75
C VAL A 261 1.04 2.33 9.70
N VAL A 262 1.52 1.15 10.10
CA VAL A 262 2.61 1.03 11.10
C VAL A 262 3.99 1.43 10.55
N LYS A 263 4.11 1.59 9.22
CA LYS A 263 5.31 2.14 8.57
C LYS A 263 4.88 2.87 7.30
N ASN A 264 5.41 4.06 7.09
CA ASN A 264 5.23 4.84 5.87
C ASN A 264 6.52 5.62 5.60
N LYS A 265 7.11 5.43 4.41
CA LYS A 265 8.33 6.16 3.97
C LYS A 265 8.01 7.34 3.05
N VAL A 266 6.74 7.55 2.70
CA VAL A 266 6.31 8.54 1.70
C VAL A 266 5.37 9.58 2.27
N ALA A 267 4.77 9.31 3.43
CA ALA A 267 3.96 10.23 4.22
C ALA A 267 4.13 9.91 5.72
N PRO A 268 3.57 10.73 6.63
CA PRO A 268 3.57 10.43 8.06
C PRO A 268 2.98 9.02 8.37
N PRO A 269 3.66 8.19 9.18
CA PRO A 269 3.14 6.90 9.62
C PRO A 269 2.15 7.03 10.79
N PHE A 270 1.60 5.89 11.22
CA PHE A 270 0.73 5.71 12.38
C PHE A 270 -0.68 6.30 12.27
N THR A 271 -1.08 6.64 11.05
CA THR A 271 -2.48 6.88 10.70
C THR A 271 -3.29 5.59 10.78
N GLU A 272 -4.58 5.75 11.02
CA GLU A 272 -5.54 4.66 11.16
C GLU A 272 -6.82 5.04 10.44
N CYS A 273 -7.53 4.07 9.88
CA CYS A 273 -8.88 4.27 9.39
C CYS A 273 -9.73 3.02 9.56
N GLU A 274 -11.03 3.20 9.58
CA GLU A 274 -12.02 2.13 9.60
C GLU A 274 -12.83 2.10 8.32
N PHE A 275 -13.25 0.90 7.92
CA PHE A 275 -14.08 0.68 6.75
C PHE A 275 -14.84 -0.63 6.89
N ASP A 276 -15.81 -0.82 6.01
CA ASP A 276 -16.60 -2.06 5.96
C ASP A 276 -16.07 -2.94 4.84
N ILE A 277 -15.93 -4.24 5.12
CA ILE A 277 -15.80 -5.28 4.11
C ILE A 277 -17.12 -6.05 4.06
N MET A 278 -17.88 -5.87 2.99
CA MET A 278 -19.14 -6.55 2.75
C MET A 278 -18.90 -7.80 1.91
N TYR A 279 -19.59 -8.90 2.21
CA TYR A 279 -19.37 -10.17 1.52
C TYR A 279 -19.85 -10.17 0.06
N ASN A 280 -20.71 -9.23 -0.31
CA ASN A 280 -21.32 -9.11 -1.64
C ASN A 280 -20.73 -7.99 -2.51
N GLU A 281 -19.82 -7.15 -2.01
CA GLU A 281 -19.19 -6.07 -2.79
C GLU A 281 -17.70 -5.85 -2.50
N GLY A 282 -17.13 -6.47 -1.45
CA GLY A 282 -15.76 -6.17 -1.02
C GLY A 282 -15.71 -4.93 -0.12
N ILE A 283 -14.76 -4.02 -0.36
CA ILE A 283 -14.63 -2.82 0.46
C ILE A 283 -15.75 -1.82 0.12
N SER A 284 -16.54 -1.44 1.11
CA SER A 284 -17.72 -0.60 0.91
C SER A 284 -17.35 0.86 0.68
N ARG A 285 -17.39 1.30 -0.59
CA ARG A 285 -17.16 2.71 -0.96
C ARG A 285 -18.13 3.65 -0.25
N THR A 286 -19.42 3.31 -0.23
CA THR A 286 -20.47 4.12 0.41
C THR A 286 -20.25 4.24 1.91
N GLY A 287 -19.87 3.14 2.58
CA GLY A 287 -19.53 3.13 4.00
C GLY A 287 -18.36 4.07 4.32
N SER A 288 -17.26 3.97 3.58
CA SER A 288 -16.10 4.84 3.78
C SER A 288 -16.42 6.33 3.57
N VAL A 289 -17.12 6.68 2.49
CA VAL A 289 -17.47 8.09 2.20
C VAL A 289 -18.43 8.64 3.25
N LEU A 290 -19.41 7.86 3.70
CA LEU A 290 -20.35 8.24 4.76
C LEU A 290 -19.61 8.53 6.08
N ASP A 291 -18.75 7.62 6.51
CA ASP A 291 -18.05 7.73 7.79
C ASP A 291 -17.10 8.94 7.78
N LEU A 292 -16.34 9.14 6.69
CA LEU A 292 -15.48 10.33 6.51
C LEU A 292 -16.29 11.62 6.45
N GLY A 293 -17.43 11.61 5.76
CA GLY A 293 -18.31 12.78 5.67
C GLY A 293 -18.81 13.22 7.05
N ILE A 294 -19.12 12.26 7.92
CA ILE A 294 -19.49 12.53 9.32
C ILE A 294 -18.28 13.03 10.11
N GLU A 295 -17.15 12.33 10.03
CA GLU A 295 -15.92 12.65 10.77
C GLU A 295 -15.45 14.09 10.49
N HIS A 296 -15.45 14.48 9.21
CA HIS A 296 -15.04 15.82 8.79
C HIS A 296 -16.17 16.85 8.82
N LYS A 297 -17.33 16.54 9.44
CA LYS A 297 -18.47 17.47 9.59
C LYS A 297 -18.96 18.04 8.24
N ILE A 298 -18.91 17.24 7.17
CA ILE A 298 -19.54 17.53 5.88
C ILE A 298 -20.98 17.01 5.90
N LEU A 299 -21.20 15.89 6.59
CA LEU A 299 -22.51 15.36 6.92
C LEU A 299 -22.88 15.73 8.36
N GLU A 300 -24.11 16.19 8.55
CA GLU A 300 -24.63 16.59 9.86
C GLU A 300 -25.45 15.45 10.48
N LYS A 301 -25.19 15.15 11.76
CA LYS A 301 -26.05 14.27 12.56
C LYS A 301 -27.10 15.09 13.31
N LYS A 302 -28.37 14.89 12.98
CA LYS A 302 -29.55 15.48 13.65
C LYS A 302 -30.30 14.39 14.41
N GLY A 303 -29.83 14.10 15.63
CA GLY A 303 -30.31 12.94 16.39
C GLY A 303 -29.95 11.64 15.68
N ALA A 304 -30.95 10.81 15.37
CA ALA A 304 -30.75 9.59 14.58
C ALA A 304 -30.62 9.85 13.07
N TRP A 305 -30.91 11.06 12.58
CA TRP A 305 -30.87 11.37 11.16
C TRP A 305 -29.52 11.90 10.71
N ILE A 306 -29.14 11.55 9.47
CA ILE A 306 -27.97 12.08 8.78
C ILE A 306 -28.46 13.00 7.66
N ALA A 307 -27.88 14.20 7.57
CA ALA A 307 -28.21 15.20 6.57
C ALA A 307 -26.98 15.60 5.74
N TYR A 308 -27.20 15.89 4.47
CA TYR A 308 -26.22 16.49 3.56
C TYR A 308 -26.82 17.77 2.97
N ASN A 309 -26.11 18.90 3.07
CA ASN A 309 -26.57 20.21 2.59
C ASN A 309 -28.01 20.56 3.03
N GLY A 310 -28.36 20.22 4.28
CA GLY A 310 -29.69 20.46 4.86
C GLY A 310 -30.76 19.41 4.51
N GLN A 311 -30.54 18.56 3.50
CA GLN A 311 -31.45 17.46 3.14
C GLN A 311 -31.17 16.22 3.98
N LEU A 312 -32.22 15.62 4.54
CA LEU A 312 -32.13 14.35 5.26
C LEU A 312 -31.88 13.20 4.26
N ILE A 313 -30.79 12.48 4.43
CA ILE A 313 -30.38 11.38 3.54
C ILE A 313 -30.64 9.99 4.12
N GLY A 314 -30.83 9.88 5.45
CA GLY A 314 -31.20 8.61 6.06
C GLY A 314 -31.31 8.67 7.59
N GLN A 315 -32.13 7.79 8.15
CA GLN A 315 -32.23 7.58 9.59
C GLN A 315 -31.27 6.45 9.99
N GLY A 316 -30.17 6.81 10.62
CA GLY A 316 -29.07 5.90 10.95
C GLY A 316 -28.13 5.64 9.77
N ARG A 317 -27.07 4.90 10.05
CA ARG A 317 -25.95 4.67 9.13
C ARG A 317 -26.36 3.85 7.89
N GLU A 318 -27.06 2.74 8.09
CA GLU A 318 -27.41 1.83 6.99
C GLU A 318 -28.40 2.46 6.00
N ALA A 319 -29.40 3.20 6.48
CA ALA A 319 -30.32 3.93 5.61
C ALA A 319 -29.59 5.00 4.77
N ALA A 320 -28.61 5.71 5.36
CA ALA A 320 -27.81 6.69 4.63
C ALA A 320 -26.88 6.02 3.61
N LYS A 321 -26.30 4.85 3.92
CA LYS A 321 -25.52 4.05 2.94
C LYS A 321 -26.37 3.65 1.74
N GLU A 322 -27.60 3.17 1.99
CA GLU A 322 -28.53 2.77 0.94
C GLU A 322 -28.92 3.97 0.06
N TYR A 323 -29.16 5.13 0.65
CA TYR A 323 -29.41 6.37 -0.10
C TYR A 323 -28.23 6.73 -1.01
N LEU A 324 -26.99 6.71 -0.50
CA LEU A 324 -25.80 7.03 -1.30
C LEU A 324 -25.58 6.01 -2.42
N MET A 325 -25.87 4.73 -2.16
CA MET A 325 -25.81 3.68 -3.18
C MET A 325 -26.80 3.93 -4.33
N LYS A 326 -28.02 4.39 -4.01
CA LYS A 326 -29.05 4.74 -5.01
C LYS A 326 -28.78 6.08 -5.70
N ASN A 327 -27.89 6.92 -5.17
CA ASN A 327 -27.59 8.25 -5.70
C ASN A 327 -26.08 8.44 -5.96
N PRO A 328 -25.50 7.78 -6.99
CA PRO A 328 -24.06 7.85 -7.26
C PRO A 328 -23.50 9.25 -7.45
N LYS A 329 -24.28 10.16 -8.05
CA LYS A 329 -23.87 11.57 -8.23
C LYS A 329 -23.60 12.28 -6.90
N VAL A 330 -24.44 12.03 -5.90
CA VAL A 330 -24.28 12.60 -4.55
C VAL A 330 -23.08 11.97 -3.84
N LEU A 331 -22.88 10.65 -4.01
CA LEU A 331 -21.70 9.97 -3.47
C LEU A 331 -20.39 10.55 -4.05
N ASP A 332 -20.35 10.78 -5.36
CA ASP A 332 -19.18 11.34 -6.04
C ASP A 332 -18.91 12.79 -5.62
N GLU A 333 -19.95 13.62 -5.53
CA GLU A 333 -19.87 15.00 -5.03
C GLU A 333 -19.36 15.06 -3.58
N LEU A 334 -19.90 14.20 -2.72
CA LEU A 334 -19.51 14.11 -1.32
C LEU A 334 -18.05 13.65 -1.20
N GLN A 335 -17.64 12.62 -1.95
CA GLN A 335 -16.26 12.16 -1.97
C GLN A 335 -15.30 13.27 -2.42
N LYS A 336 -15.66 14.02 -3.47
CA LYS A 336 -14.86 15.16 -3.94
C LYS A 336 -14.72 16.22 -2.85
N THR A 337 -15.82 16.59 -2.20
CA THR A 337 -15.84 17.56 -1.10
C THR A 337 -14.95 17.12 0.06
N ILE A 338 -14.92 15.82 0.38
CA ILE A 338 -14.02 15.26 1.40
C ILE A 338 -12.56 15.44 0.98
N LEU A 339 -12.21 15.06 -0.25
CA LEU A 339 -10.83 15.16 -0.75
C LEU A 339 -10.33 16.62 -0.78
N ASP A 340 -11.20 17.56 -1.17
CA ASP A 340 -10.87 18.99 -1.18
C ASP A 340 -10.62 19.54 0.25
N LYS A 341 -11.31 18.99 1.26
CA LYS A 341 -11.20 19.43 2.66
C LYS A 341 -10.01 18.82 3.40
N VAL A 342 -9.66 17.56 3.12
CA VAL A 342 -8.70 16.80 3.92
C VAL A 342 -7.24 17.04 3.51
N GLN A 343 -6.98 17.62 2.33
CA GLN A 343 -5.64 17.88 1.76
C GLN A 343 -4.68 16.68 1.89
N VAL A 344 -4.57 15.90 0.82
CA VAL A 344 -3.52 14.87 0.67
C VAL A 344 -2.16 15.56 0.50
N VAL A 345 -1.11 15.04 1.14
CA VAL A 345 0.24 15.64 1.20
C VAL A 345 0.98 15.55 -0.13
#